data_AF-A0A9D2PYB4-F1
#
_entry.id   AF-A0A9D2PYB4-F1
#
_cell.length_a   1.000
_cell.length_b   1.000
_cell.length_c   1.000
_cell.angle_alpha   90.00
_cell.angle_beta   90.00
_cell.angle_gamma   90.00
#
_symmetry.space_group_name_H-M   'P 1'
#
loop_
_entity.id
_entity.type
_entity.pdbx_description
1 polymer ?
#
loop_
_entity_poly.entity_id
_entity_poly.type
_entity_poly.pdbx_seq_one_letter_code
_entity_poly.pdbx_strand_id
1 'polypeptide(L)'
;MPDQHSTRDDEQGSDLSVVFSASPVPETADDASTDAPAPTGWPWFLPQDGLRHEDLAHAVDEDPVGAAEALARIPLVRRAARLLEHVGQGRPLTPEGELDPAELRTLAAELGLDLGGEEPAAMREIGEIVGPWNALAAGNWLSVSGAEVVPAEGMVPAAVQAEDPAAFVRFARALVVLLVLESLRQGGEEGGLFGGPDTFTALLHTVAPEGLLLPATIRVALDRGLVPEDPAGDPDMDEINRYWQVERDLCTLAAYGLLHRETSPDGQDIRFRGTAEVLIEAYGALEMFEELG
;
A
#
# COMPACT_ATOMS: atom_id res chain seq x y z
N MET A 1 -33.35 -27.24 63.19
CA MET A 1 -33.71 -26.03 63.95
C MET A 1 -32.62 -25.00 63.67
N PRO A 2 -32.96 -23.76 63.31
CA PRO A 2 -33.50 -23.31 62.02
C PRO A 2 -32.55 -22.28 61.34
N ASP A 3 -32.53 -22.15 60.00
CA ASP A 3 -33.17 -21.11 59.14
C ASP A 3 -32.11 -20.11 58.61
N GLN A 4 -31.86 -20.01 57.29
CA GLN A 4 -32.59 -19.22 56.25
C GLN A 4 -32.56 -17.70 56.55
N HIS A 5 -32.28 -16.73 55.69
CA HIS A 5 -32.12 -16.47 54.24
C HIS A 5 -31.19 -15.21 54.14
N SER A 6 -30.53 -14.79 53.06
CA SER A 6 -31.07 -14.43 51.75
C SER A 6 -29.91 -14.10 50.80
N THR A 7 -29.97 -14.65 49.59
CA THR A 7 -29.18 -14.31 48.40
C THR A 7 -29.78 -13.12 47.64
N ARG A 8 -28.94 -12.39 46.91
CA ARG A 8 -29.20 -11.55 45.72
C ARG A 8 -27.97 -11.73 44.82
N ASP A 9 -28.11 -12.43 43.69
CA ASP A 9 -28.29 -11.88 42.32
C ASP A 9 -26.97 -11.23 41.85
N ASP A 10 -26.27 -11.66 40.80
CA ASP A 10 -26.68 -12.13 39.47
C ASP A 10 -25.57 -12.99 38.86
N GLU A 11 -25.89 -14.14 38.25
CA GLU A 11 -25.11 -14.68 37.11
C GLU A 11 -25.91 -15.75 36.35
N GLN A 12 -26.47 -15.30 35.22
CA GLN A 12 -26.57 -15.94 33.91
C GLN A 12 -26.84 -17.46 33.86
N GLY A 13 -28.11 -17.78 33.60
CA GLY A 13 -28.52 -19.06 33.04
C GLY A 13 -29.93 -19.00 32.45
N SER A 14 -30.03 -18.86 31.13
CA SER A 14 -31.09 -19.41 30.29
C SER A 14 -30.66 -19.14 28.84
N ASP A 15 -30.36 -20.15 28.03
CA ASP A 15 -31.37 -20.91 27.27
C ASP A 15 -32.33 -19.97 26.55
N LEU A 16 -32.34 -20.01 25.21
CA LEU A 16 -33.52 -19.84 24.35
C LEU A 16 -33.11 -19.71 22.87
N SER A 17 -33.43 -20.78 22.13
CA SER A 17 -34.11 -20.77 20.83
C SER A 17 -33.46 -20.04 19.64
N VAL A 18 -33.07 -20.87 18.67
CA VAL A 18 -33.31 -20.66 17.24
C VAL A 18 -34.67 -19.97 17.03
N VAL A 19 -34.68 -18.77 16.48
CA VAL A 19 -35.89 -18.13 15.96
C VAL A 19 -35.72 -17.97 14.46
N PHE A 20 -36.34 -18.88 13.72
CA PHE A 20 -36.73 -18.63 12.34
C PHE A 20 -37.68 -17.42 12.33
N SER A 21 -37.28 -16.34 11.66
CA SER A 21 -38.23 -15.33 11.17
C SER A 21 -38.28 -15.44 9.66
N ALA A 22 -39.14 -16.34 9.19
CA ALA A 22 -39.74 -16.19 7.88
C ALA A 22 -40.71 -15.00 7.96
N SER A 23 -40.56 -14.04 7.06
CA SER A 23 -41.60 -13.06 6.79
C SER A 23 -41.73 -12.86 5.28
N PRO A 24 -42.96 -12.61 4.82
CA PRO A 24 -43.54 -13.25 3.64
C PRO A 24 -43.00 -12.68 2.33
N VAL A 25 -42.99 -13.54 1.31
CA VAL A 25 -42.81 -13.15 -0.09
C VAL A 25 -43.92 -12.16 -0.45
N PRO A 26 -43.60 -10.93 -0.90
CA PRO A 26 -44.59 -10.10 -1.53
C PRO A 26 -44.85 -10.65 -2.94
N GLU A 27 -46.01 -11.28 -3.13
CA GLU A 27 -46.58 -11.39 -4.47
C GLU A 27 -47.08 -10.00 -4.87
N THR A 28 -46.38 -9.34 -5.80
CA THR A 28 -47.05 -8.54 -6.84
C THR A 28 -46.16 -8.31 -8.05
N ALA A 29 -46.76 -8.64 -9.18
CA ALA A 29 -46.69 -7.97 -10.48
C ALA A 29 -45.40 -8.12 -11.32
N ASP A 30 -45.59 -8.92 -12.37
CA ASP A 30 -44.95 -8.79 -13.67
C ASP A 30 -44.92 -7.32 -14.17
N ASP A 31 -43.95 -7.02 -15.03
CA ASP A 31 -43.66 -5.75 -15.71
C ASP A 31 -42.74 -4.73 -15.00
N ALA A 32 -41.42 -4.94 -15.14
CA ALA A 32 -40.59 -4.16 -16.06
C ALA A 32 -39.15 -4.67 -15.98
N SER A 33 -38.65 -5.21 -17.08
CA SER A 33 -37.22 -5.53 -17.24
C SER A 33 -36.41 -4.22 -17.21
N THR A 34 -35.91 -3.87 -16.03
CA THR A 34 -34.78 -2.95 -15.88
C THR A 34 -33.53 -3.80 -16.04
N ASP A 35 -32.96 -3.81 -17.23
CA ASP A 35 -31.70 -4.48 -17.59
C ASP A 35 -30.50 -3.71 -16.96
N ALA A 36 -30.60 -3.36 -15.67
CA ALA A 36 -29.46 -2.90 -14.90
C ALA A 36 -28.62 -4.15 -14.58
N PRO A 37 -27.35 -4.24 -15.05
CA PRO A 37 -26.50 -5.34 -14.64
C PRO A 37 -26.45 -5.36 -13.12
N ALA A 38 -26.74 -6.53 -12.53
CA ALA A 38 -26.61 -6.71 -11.09
C ALA A 38 -25.19 -6.27 -10.66
N PRO A 39 -25.04 -5.56 -9.52
CA PRO A 39 -23.73 -5.16 -9.04
C PRO A 39 -22.87 -6.41 -8.89
N THR A 40 -21.80 -6.50 -9.67
CA THR A 40 -20.94 -7.69 -9.76
C THR A 40 -20.05 -7.86 -8.52
N GLY A 41 -20.14 -6.94 -7.56
CA GLY A 41 -19.19 -6.79 -6.44
C GLY A 41 -17.83 -6.23 -6.86
N TRP A 42 -17.57 -6.13 -8.17
CA TRP A 42 -16.32 -5.64 -8.73
C TRP A 42 -16.20 -4.12 -8.55
N PRO A 43 -15.02 -3.58 -8.20
CA PRO A 43 -14.84 -2.13 -8.10
C PRO A 43 -15.11 -1.43 -9.43
N TRP A 44 -16.01 -0.44 -9.44
CA TRP A 44 -16.41 0.27 -10.67
C TRP A 44 -15.24 0.98 -11.37
N PHE A 45 -14.20 1.34 -10.62
CA PHE A 45 -13.02 2.07 -11.09
C PHE A 45 -11.91 1.17 -11.62
N LEU A 46 -12.08 -0.16 -11.54
CA LEU A 46 -11.09 -1.11 -12.08
C LEU A 46 -11.59 -1.76 -13.38
N PRO A 47 -10.70 -1.95 -14.37
CA PRO A 47 -11.02 -2.76 -15.54
C PRO A 47 -11.46 -4.17 -15.13
N GLN A 48 -12.47 -4.73 -15.81
CA GLN A 48 -12.92 -6.11 -15.57
C GLN A 48 -12.00 -7.15 -16.21
N ASP A 49 -11.28 -6.74 -17.26
CA ASP A 49 -10.26 -7.53 -17.91
C ASP A 49 -8.89 -7.19 -17.31
N GLY A 50 -8.12 -8.20 -16.90
CA GLY A 50 -6.84 -7.97 -16.25
C GLY A 50 -5.99 -9.22 -16.11
N LEU A 51 -4.70 -9.00 -15.84
CA LEU A 51 -3.78 -10.04 -15.41
C LEU A 51 -4.27 -10.61 -14.09
N ARG A 52 -4.20 -11.94 -13.96
CA ARG A 52 -4.42 -12.60 -12.68
C ARG A 52 -3.10 -12.73 -11.95
N HIS A 53 -3.17 -12.87 -10.63
CA HIS A 53 -1.98 -13.12 -9.82
C HIS A 53 -1.18 -14.35 -10.30
N GLU A 54 -1.88 -15.42 -10.71
CA GLU A 54 -1.28 -16.64 -11.27
C GLU A 54 -0.43 -16.39 -12.54
N ASP A 55 -0.72 -15.32 -13.29
CA ASP A 55 0.02 -14.97 -14.51
C ASP A 55 1.36 -14.25 -14.22
N LEU A 56 1.58 -13.76 -12.99
CA LEU A 56 2.78 -13.03 -12.61
C LEU A 56 4.02 -13.93 -12.47
N ALA A 57 3.84 -15.21 -12.15
CA ALA A 57 4.96 -16.13 -11.86
C ALA A 57 5.93 -16.31 -13.05
N HIS A 58 5.47 -16.05 -14.27
CA HIS A 58 6.29 -16.14 -15.49
C HIS A 58 6.79 -14.78 -16.01
N ALA A 59 6.51 -13.69 -15.28
CA ALA A 59 6.75 -12.32 -15.76
C ALA A 59 8.13 -11.75 -15.36
N VAL A 60 8.90 -12.44 -14.51
CA VAL A 60 10.20 -11.97 -14.02
C VAL A 60 11.36 -12.80 -14.56
N ASP A 61 12.52 -12.14 -14.70
CA ASP A 61 13.75 -12.80 -15.11
C ASP A 61 14.30 -13.67 -13.96
N GLU A 62 14.65 -14.91 -14.28
CA GLU A 62 15.31 -15.82 -13.35
C GLU A 62 16.84 -15.63 -13.37
N ASP A 63 17.39 -14.99 -14.41
CA ASP A 63 18.80 -14.62 -14.46
C ASP A 63 19.10 -13.51 -13.44
N PRO A 64 20.08 -13.71 -12.53
CA PRO A 64 20.40 -12.72 -11.51
C PRO A 64 20.82 -11.36 -12.06
N VAL A 65 21.43 -11.29 -13.26
CA VAL A 65 21.87 -10.01 -13.85
C VAL A 65 20.65 -9.26 -14.38
N GLY A 66 19.81 -9.91 -15.17
CA GLY A 66 18.55 -9.33 -15.68
C GLY A 66 17.62 -8.88 -14.55
N ALA A 67 17.44 -9.73 -13.53
CA ALA A 67 16.64 -9.39 -12.35
C ALA A 67 17.22 -8.18 -11.57
N ALA A 68 18.55 -8.13 -11.40
CA ALA A 68 19.21 -7.00 -10.75
C ALA A 68 19.03 -5.70 -11.53
N GLU A 69 19.12 -5.73 -12.86
CA GLU A 69 18.86 -4.57 -13.72
C GLU A 69 17.41 -4.09 -13.65
N ALA A 70 16.44 -5.01 -13.57
CA ALA A 70 15.04 -4.66 -13.39
C ALA A 70 14.80 -3.99 -12.02
N LEU A 71 15.27 -4.61 -10.94
CA LEU A 71 15.11 -4.10 -9.57
C LEU A 71 15.83 -2.75 -9.36
N ALA A 72 17.01 -2.54 -9.97
CA ALA A 72 17.75 -1.28 -9.87
C ALA A 72 17.03 -0.09 -10.53
N ARG A 73 16.07 -0.36 -11.44
CA ARG A 73 15.24 0.69 -12.04
C ARG A 73 14.14 1.17 -11.11
N ILE A 74 13.78 0.40 -10.08
CA ILE A 74 12.75 0.77 -9.10
C ILE A 74 13.27 1.93 -8.22
N PRO A 75 12.56 3.07 -8.15
CA PRO A 75 12.98 4.22 -7.36
C PRO A 75 13.25 3.90 -5.88
N LEU A 76 12.41 3.08 -5.23
CA LEU A 76 12.64 2.62 -3.85
C LEU A 76 14.05 2.06 -3.66
N VAL A 77 14.44 1.08 -4.48
CA VAL A 77 15.71 0.35 -4.36
C VAL A 77 16.89 1.30 -4.53
N ARG A 78 16.82 2.18 -5.54
CA ARG A 78 17.86 3.19 -5.78
C ARG A 78 18.00 4.17 -4.63
N ARG A 79 16.88 4.66 -4.11
CA ARG A 79 16.85 5.62 -3.00
C ARG A 79 17.37 4.98 -1.71
N ALA A 80 17.01 3.72 -1.42
CA ALA A 80 17.51 2.97 -0.28
C ALA A 80 19.04 2.79 -0.33
N ALA A 81 19.61 2.44 -1.49
CA ALA A 81 21.06 2.35 -1.66
C ALA A 81 21.75 3.71 -1.40
N ARG A 82 21.19 4.80 -1.96
CA ARG A 82 21.70 6.16 -1.74
C ARG A 82 21.57 6.62 -0.29
N LEU A 83 20.50 6.24 0.41
CA LEU A 83 20.31 6.49 1.83
C LEU A 83 21.41 5.83 2.66
N LEU A 84 21.74 4.58 2.39
CA LEU A 84 22.83 3.88 3.08
C LEU A 84 24.18 4.56 2.84
N GLU A 85 24.45 5.00 1.61
CA GLU A 85 25.65 5.78 1.27
C GLU A 85 25.68 7.14 2.02
N HIS A 86 24.53 7.83 2.07
CA HIS A 86 24.39 9.12 2.73
C HIS A 86 24.62 9.01 4.24
N VAL A 87 24.06 7.97 4.87
CA VAL A 87 24.28 7.66 6.30
C VAL A 87 25.76 7.39 6.57
N GLY A 88 26.46 6.69 5.66
CA GLY A 88 27.91 6.58 5.68
C GLY A 88 28.47 6.02 6.98
N GLN A 89 29.26 6.79 7.72
CA GLN A 89 29.82 6.36 9.01
C GLN A 89 28.91 6.66 10.21
N GLY A 90 27.83 7.41 10.00
CA GLY A 90 26.94 7.86 11.06
C GLY A 90 26.33 9.23 10.73
N ARG A 91 25.04 9.42 11.03
CA ARG A 91 24.36 10.72 10.93
C ARG A 91 23.56 11.04 12.18
N PRO A 92 23.58 12.29 12.65
CA PRO A 92 22.81 12.69 13.81
C PRO A 92 21.30 12.58 13.52
N LEU A 93 20.56 12.15 14.53
CA LEU A 93 19.10 12.16 14.54
C LEU A 93 18.58 13.26 15.48
N THR A 94 17.41 13.79 15.15
CA THR A 94 16.60 14.59 16.08
C THR A 94 16.06 13.70 17.22
N PRO A 95 15.55 14.29 18.32
CA PRO A 95 14.88 13.52 19.37
C PRO A 95 13.70 12.66 18.88
N GLU A 96 13.08 13.08 17.79
CA GLU A 96 11.97 12.38 17.11
C GLU A 96 12.47 11.23 16.22
N GLY A 97 13.79 11.03 16.11
CA GLY A 97 14.39 9.96 15.31
C GLY A 97 14.50 10.27 13.81
N GLU A 98 14.37 11.53 13.43
CA GLU A 98 14.47 11.97 12.03
C GLU A 98 15.86 12.54 11.72
N LEU A 99 16.23 12.60 10.45
CA LEU A 99 17.37 13.40 10.03
C LEU A 99 17.13 14.88 10.34
N ASP A 100 18.18 15.60 10.73
CA ASP A 100 18.05 17.05 10.90
C ASP A 100 17.68 17.73 9.55
N PRO A 101 17.03 18.91 9.57
CA PRO A 101 16.58 19.56 8.34
C PRO A 101 17.70 19.89 7.34
N ALA A 102 18.95 20.06 7.79
CA ALA A 102 20.07 20.35 6.90
C ALA A 102 20.56 19.09 6.18
N GLU A 103 20.63 17.96 6.89
CA GLU A 103 20.92 16.66 6.30
C GLU A 103 19.78 16.22 5.37
N LEU A 104 18.51 16.43 5.77
CA LEU A 104 17.35 16.14 4.93
C LEU A 104 17.39 16.91 3.60
N ARG A 105 17.77 18.19 3.62
CA ARG A 105 17.97 18.99 2.40
C ARG A 105 19.10 18.46 1.52
N THR A 106 20.20 18.04 2.14
CA THR A 106 21.36 17.49 1.43
C THR A 106 20.96 16.19 0.73
N LEU A 107 20.29 15.29 1.46
CA LEU A 107 19.78 14.04 0.93
C LEU A 107 18.75 14.26 -0.19
N ALA A 108 17.80 15.18 -0.02
CA ALA A 108 16.81 15.49 -1.06
C ALA A 108 17.48 15.98 -2.35
N ALA A 109 18.51 16.82 -2.24
CA ALA A 109 19.29 17.27 -3.39
C ALA A 109 20.08 16.14 -4.05
N GLU A 110 20.70 15.24 -3.27
CA GLU A 110 21.41 14.05 -3.79
C GLU A 110 20.48 13.09 -4.52
N LEU A 111 19.24 12.96 -4.04
CA LEU A 111 18.19 12.15 -4.67
C LEU A 111 17.50 12.86 -5.85
N GLY A 112 17.80 14.15 -6.07
CA GLY A 112 17.21 14.97 -7.13
C GLY A 112 15.71 15.18 -6.96
N LEU A 113 15.23 15.26 -5.72
CA LEU A 113 13.82 15.46 -5.40
C LEU A 113 13.43 16.93 -5.60
N ASP A 114 12.30 17.15 -6.26
CA ASP A 114 11.67 18.47 -6.33
C ASP A 114 10.75 18.63 -5.12
N LEU A 115 11.14 19.48 -4.18
CA LEU A 115 10.37 19.76 -2.97
C LEU A 115 9.30 20.85 -3.19
N GLY A 116 9.03 21.25 -4.44
CA GLY A 116 7.93 22.16 -4.77
C GLY A 116 8.15 23.60 -4.28
N GLY A 117 9.37 23.95 -3.87
CA GLY A 117 9.75 25.29 -3.40
C GLY A 117 9.40 25.60 -1.94
N GLU A 118 8.65 24.72 -1.26
CA GLU A 118 8.44 24.78 0.20
C GLU A 118 9.44 23.87 0.91
N GLU A 119 9.98 24.33 2.05
CA GLU A 119 10.95 23.54 2.82
C GLU A 119 10.17 22.55 3.70
N PRO A 120 10.37 21.23 3.54
CA PRO A 120 9.69 20.23 4.34
C PRO A 120 10.08 20.40 5.81
N ALA A 121 9.08 20.39 6.69
CA ALA A 121 9.29 20.59 8.12
C ALA A 121 9.83 19.34 8.81
N ALA A 122 9.62 18.17 8.22
CA ALA A 122 9.97 16.87 8.78
C ALA A 122 10.26 15.84 7.68
N MET A 123 11.06 14.83 8.01
CA MET A 123 11.41 13.74 7.08
C MET A 123 10.17 12.97 6.61
N ARG A 124 9.18 12.80 7.50
CA ARG A 124 7.91 12.10 7.22
C ARG A 124 7.05 12.76 6.14
N GLU A 125 7.31 14.02 5.79
CA GLU A 125 6.57 14.74 4.73
C GLU A 125 7.07 14.37 3.33
N ILE A 126 8.22 13.67 3.23
CA ILE A 126 8.83 13.28 1.97
C ILE A 126 8.71 11.76 1.82
N GLY A 127 7.65 11.31 1.15
CA GLY A 127 7.37 9.89 0.88
C GLY A 127 8.59 9.15 0.28
N GLU A 128 9.26 9.82 -0.65
CA GLU A 128 10.43 9.33 -1.36
C GLU A 128 11.65 9.07 -0.44
N ILE A 129 11.64 9.58 0.78
CA ILE A 129 12.68 9.35 1.80
C ILE A 129 12.14 8.44 2.90
N VAL A 130 10.98 8.76 3.49
CA VAL A 130 10.44 8.05 4.64
C VAL A 130 10.12 6.58 4.33
N GLY A 131 9.59 6.27 3.14
CA GLY A 131 9.33 4.89 2.72
C GLY A 131 10.61 4.05 2.71
N PRO A 132 11.61 4.39 1.88
CA PRO A 132 12.90 3.70 1.88
C PRO A 132 13.59 3.65 3.25
N TRP A 133 13.52 4.74 4.05
CA TRP A 133 14.07 4.78 5.40
C TRP A 133 13.42 3.75 6.33
N ASN A 134 12.09 3.68 6.35
CA ASN A 134 11.34 2.74 7.18
C ASN A 134 11.64 1.29 6.77
N ALA A 135 11.70 1.00 5.47
CA ALA A 135 12.07 -0.33 4.97
C ALA A 135 13.50 -0.71 5.41
N LEU A 136 14.44 0.23 5.34
CA LEU A 136 15.81 0.03 5.78
C LEU A 136 15.91 -0.22 7.30
N ALA A 137 15.14 0.53 8.09
CA ALA A 137 15.07 0.34 9.54
C ALA A 137 14.44 -1.02 9.90
N ALA A 138 13.33 -1.40 9.26
CA ALA A 138 12.64 -2.67 9.50
C ALA A 138 13.50 -3.89 9.19
N GLY A 139 14.33 -3.82 8.13
CA GLY A 139 15.28 -4.87 7.80
C GLY A 139 16.60 -4.81 8.56
N ASN A 140 16.73 -3.92 9.56
CA ASN A 140 17.90 -3.70 10.39
C ASN A 140 19.16 -3.28 9.61
N TRP A 141 19.01 -2.65 8.44
CA TRP A 141 20.12 -2.03 7.70
C TRP A 141 20.51 -0.67 8.27
N LEU A 142 19.63 -0.08 9.06
CA LEU A 142 19.90 1.10 9.87
C LEU A 142 19.80 0.71 11.35
N SER A 143 20.77 1.17 12.14
CA SER A 143 20.77 1.00 13.60
C SER A 143 21.03 2.34 14.25
N VAL A 144 20.41 2.58 15.41
CA VAL A 144 20.68 3.77 16.21
C VAL A 144 21.74 3.45 17.26
N SER A 145 22.84 4.22 17.25
CA SER A 145 23.91 4.16 18.25
C SER A 145 24.03 5.51 18.93
N GLY A 146 23.48 5.62 20.15
CA GLY A 146 23.38 6.91 20.83
C GLY A 146 22.33 7.81 20.16
N ALA A 147 22.77 8.94 19.62
CA ALA A 147 21.92 9.89 18.88
C ALA A 147 22.22 9.89 17.38
N GLU A 148 22.93 8.87 16.88
CA GLU A 148 23.30 8.75 15.48
C GLU A 148 22.70 7.49 14.87
N VAL A 149 22.22 7.58 13.63
CA VAL A 149 21.94 6.43 12.79
C VAL A 149 23.24 5.99 12.12
N VAL A 150 23.50 4.68 12.09
CA VAL A 150 24.63 4.06 11.40
C VAL A 150 24.15 2.91 10.53
N PRO A 151 24.87 2.56 9.44
CA PRO A 151 24.54 1.37 8.68
C PRO A 151 24.83 0.11 9.50
N ALA A 152 24.02 -0.91 9.29
CA ALA A 152 24.16 -2.23 9.89
C ALA A 152 24.10 -3.30 8.79
N GLU A 153 24.43 -4.55 9.15
CA GLU A 153 24.46 -5.66 8.20
C GLU A 153 23.08 -5.94 7.58
N GLY A 154 22.02 -5.70 8.35
CA GLY A 154 20.65 -6.03 8.00
C GLY A 154 20.36 -7.53 7.99
N MET A 155 19.13 -7.88 7.62
CA MET A 155 18.69 -9.28 7.53
C MET A 155 19.35 -10.05 6.37
N VAL A 156 19.77 -9.31 5.33
CA VAL A 156 20.64 -9.78 4.24
C VAL A 156 21.62 -8.66 3.92
N PRO A 157 22.85 -8.95 3.50
CA PRO A 157 23.82 -7.90 3.19
C PRO A 157 23.29 -6.94 2.10
N ALA A 158 23.37 -5.63 2.37
CA ALA A 158 23.23 -4.64 1.31
C ALA A 158 24.39 -4.82 0.31
N ALA A 159 24.07 -4.99 -0.96
CA ALA A 159 25.04 -5.30 -2.00
C ALA A 159 24.99 -4.27 -3.13
N VAL A 160 26.10 -4.14 -3.86
CA VAL A 160 26.17 -3.30 -5.06
C VAL A 160 25.86 -4.15 -6.27
N GLN A 161 24.93 -3.70 -7.11
CA GLN A 161 24.46 -4.40 -8.31
C GLN A 161 25.60 -4.92 -9.20
N ALA A 162 26.62 -4.11 -9.42
CA ALA A 162 27.74 -4.44 -10.31
C ALA A 162 28.75 -5.45 -9.71
N GLU A 163 28.77 -5.61 -8.39
CA GLU A 163 29.73 -6.46 -7.68
C GLU A 163 29.16 -7.86 -7.41
N ASP A 164 27.92 -7.92 -6.91
CA ASP A 164 27.19 -9.16 -6.67
C ASP A 164 25.70 -8.99 -7.02
N PRO A 165 25.30 -9.26 -8.28
CA PRO A 165 23.92 -9.14 -8.73
C PRO A 165 22.94 -10.01 -7.91
N ALA A 166 23.35 -11.21 -7.51
CA ALA A 166 22.48 -12.13 -6.79
C ALA A 166 22.22 -11.66 -5.35
N ALA A 167 23.23 -11.09 -4.68
CA ALA A 167 23.04 -10.46 -3.38
C ALA A 167 22.22 -9.17 -3.50
N PHE A 168 22.43 -8.38 -4.55
CA PHE A 168 21.61 -7.19 -4.81
C PHE A 168 20.14 -7.53 -5.00
N VAL A 169 19.81 -8.58 -5.77
CA VAL A 169 18.44 -9.06 -5.94
C VAL A 169 17.81 -9.42 -4.60
N ARG A 170 18.52 -10.16 -3.73
CA ARG A 170 18.03 -10.53 -2.39
C ARG A 170 17.74 -9.30 -1.53
N PHE A 171 18.65 -8.34 -1.52
CA PHE A 171 18.47 -7.07 -0.80
C PHE A 171 17.27 -6.28 -1.33
N ALA A 172 17.18 -6.09 -2.65
CA ALA A 172 16.12 -5.30 -3.27
C ALA A 172 14.72 -5.92 -3.08
N ARG A 173 14.59 -7.24 -3.18
CA ARG A 173 13.32 -7.95 -2.90
C ARG A 173 12.91 -7.79 -1.44
N ALA A 174 13.86 -8.00 -0.51
CA ALA A 174 13.61 -7.82 0.91
C ALA A 174 13.15 -6.38 1.24
N LEU A 175 13.71 -5.36 0.58
CA LEU A 175 13.25 -3.97 0.73
C LEU A 175 11.79 -3.78 0.32
N VAL A 176 11.38 -4.33 -0.83
CA VAL A 176 9.99 -4.20 -1.32
C VAL A 176 9.04 -4.91 -0.34
N VAL A 177 9.35 -6.14 0.04
CA VAL A 177 8.53 -6.94 0.97
C VAL A 177 8.36 -6.21 2.31
N LEU A 178 9.47 -5.77 2.91
CA LEU A 178 9.44 -5.09 4.20
C LEU A 178 8.69 -3.76 4.13
N LEU A 179 8.86 -2.99 3.06
CA LEU A 179 8.11 -1.74 2.90
C LEU A 179 6.61 -2.02 2.88
N VAL A 180 6.15 -2.99 2.08
CA VAL A 180 4.73 -3.32 1.97
C VAL A 180 4.20 -3.86 3.30
N LEU A 181 4.94 -4.77 3.96
CA LEU A 181 4.57 -5.30 5.28
C LEU A 181 4.42 -4.21 6.34
N GLU A 182 5.40 -3.31 6.46
CA GLU A 182 5.33 -2.22 7.43
C GLU A 182 4.19 -1.26 7.11
N SER A 183 3.97 -0.97 5.82
CA SER A 183 2.86 -0.11 5.41
C SER A 183 1.50 -0.75 5.74
N LEU A 184 1.33 -2.06 5.57
CA LEU A 184 0.11 -2.77 5.98
C LEU A 184 -0.08 -2.78 7.50
N ARG A 185 1.01 -2.96 8.27
CA ARG A 185 0.98 -2.96 9.74
C ARG A 185 0.60 -1.61 10.33
N GLN A 186 1.09 -0.52 9.74
CA GLN A 186 0.80 0.84 10.17
C GLN A 186 -0.65 1.24 9.88
N GLY A 187 -1.25 0.70 8.81
CA GLY A 187 -2.63 1.01 8.45
C GLY A 187 -2.81 2.40 7.81
N GLY A 188 -3.89 2.58 7.06
CA GLY A 188 -4.12 3.79 6.25
C GLY A 188 -4.27 5.09 7.05
N GLU A 189 -4.79 5.02 8.28
CA GLU A 189 -4.98 6.21 9.14
C GLU A 189 -3.66 6.77 9.68
N GLU A 190 -2.66 5.92 9.89
CA GLU A 190 -1.36 6.31 10.42
C GLU A 190 -0.33 6.60 9.31
N GLY A 191 -0.73 6.54 8.05
CA GLY A 191 0.13 6.82 6.88
C GLY A 191 0.63 5.57 6.14
N GLY A 192 0.20 4.38 6.56
CA GLY A 192 0.40 3.12 5.85
C GLY A 192 -0.65 2.86 4.77
N LEU A 193 -0.89 1.59 4.46
CA LEU A 193 -1.92 1.15 3.52
C LEU A 193 -3.20 0.77 4.27
N PHE A 194 -4.35 1.05 3.67
CA PHE A 194 -5.59 0.36 4.05
C PHE A 194 -5.51 -1.13 3.67
N GLY A 195 -4.93 -1.41 2.51
CA GLY A 195 -4.79 -2.75 1.98
C GLY A 195 -6.12 -3.33 1.52
N GLY A 196 -6.18 -4.66 1.44
CA GLY A 196 -7.38 -5.40 1.05
C GLY A 196 -7.49 -5.71 -0.45
N PRO A 197 -8.50 -6.49 -0.83
CA PRO A 197 -8.58 -7.13 -2.14
C PRO A 197 -8.60 -6.12 -3.30
N ASP A 198 -9.25 -4.96 -3.12
CA ASP A 198 -9.34 -3.95 -4.17
C ASP A 198 -7.99 -3.27 -4.44
N THR A 199 -7.19 -3.00 -3.41
CA THR A 199 -5.83 -2.43 -3.56
C THR A 199 -4.92 -3.38 -4.33
N PHE A 200 -4.91 -4.66 -3.96
CA PHE A 200 -4.06 -5.65 -4.63
C PHE A 200 -4.56 -5.98 -6.04
N THR A 201 -5.88 -5.99 -6.25
CA THR A 201 -6.45 -6.09 -7.61
C THR A 201 -6.05 -4.88 -8.46
N ALA A 202 -6.10 -3.67 -7.92
CA ALA A 202 -5.65 -2.47 -8.62
C ALA A 202 -4.16 -2.54 -8.99
N LEU A 203 -3.32 -3.08 -8.10
CA LEU A 203 -1.89 -3.29 -8.38
C LEU A 203 -1.66 -4.17 -9.62
N LEU A 204 -2.44 -5.24 -9.82
CA LEU A 204 -2.36 -6.09 -11.03
C LEU A 204 -2.56 -5.29 -12.32
N HIS A 205 -3.42 -4.28 -12.32
CA HIS A 205 -3.65 -3.45 -13.50
C HIS A 205 -2.55 -2.42 -13.75
N THR A 206 -1.67 -2.16 -12.78
CA THR A 206 -0.57 -1.19 -12.95
C THR A 206 0.54 -1.70 -13.88
N VAL A 207 0.65 -3.02 -14.10
CA VAL A 207 1.65 -3.62 -14.99
C VAL A 207 1.16 -3.83 -16.42
N ALA A 208 -0.11 -3.51 -16.70
CA ALA A 208 -0.60 -3.47 -18.07
C ALA A 208 0.21 -2.46 -18.92
N PRO A 209 0.36 -2.65 -20.25
CA PRO A 209 1.15 -1.75 -21.09
C PRO A 209 0.78 -0.27 -20.97
N GLU A 210 -0.50 0.02 -20.80
CA GLU A 210 -1.07 1.36 -20.59
C GLU A 210 -1.03 1.84 -19.13
N GLY A 211 -0.76 0.95 -18.17
CA GLY A 211 -0.89 1.19 -16.73
C GLY A 211 -2.35 1.28 -16.28
N LEU A 212 -2.56 1.41 -14.96
CA LEU A 212 -3.89 1.65 -14.41
C LEU A 212 -4.20 3.15 -14.49
N LEU A 213 -5.30 3.50 -15.15
CA LEU A 213 -5.81 4.86 -15.21
C LEU A 213 -7.00 5.00 -14.27
N LEU A 214 -6.92 5.94 -13.33
CA LEU A 214 -8.01 6.30 -12.42
C LEU A 214 -8.37 7.77 -12.61
N PRO A 215 -9.62 8.18 -12.30
CA PRO A 215 -9.90 9.58 -12.00
C PRO A 215 -8.88 10.13 -11.00
N ALA A 216 -8.53 11.40 -11.08
CA ALA A 216 -7.50 11.99 -10.24
C ALA A 216 -7.95 12.27 -8.80
N THR A 217 -9.27 12.30 -8.57
CA THR A 217 -9.91 12.39 -7.27
C THR A 217 -11.33 11.83 -7.39
N ILE A 218 -11.96 11.48 -6.27
CA ILE A 218 -13.38 11.11 -6.26
C ILE A 218 -14.28 12.25 -6.75
N ARG A 219 -13.90 13.51 -6.53
CA ARG A 219 -14.65 14.67 -7.05
C ARG A 219 -14.73 14.62 -8.57
N VAL A 220 -13.62 14.34 -9.24
CA VAL A 220 -13.59 14.21 -10.71
C VAL A 220 -14.49 13.06 -11.17
N ALA A 221 -14.49 11.93 -10.45
CA ALA A 221 -15.36 10.80 -10.77
C ALA A 221 -16.86 11.16 -10.62
N LEU A 222 -17.22 11.87 -9.56
CA LEU A 222 -18.59 12.36 -9.31
C LEU A 222 -19.03 13.35 -10.40
N ASP A 223 -18.18 14.32 -10.74
CA ASP A 223 -18.49 15.34 -11.75
C ASP A 223 -18.66 14.71 -13.15
N ARG A 224 -18.02 13.56 -13.41
CA ARG A 224 -18.15 12.76 -14.63
C ARG A 224 -19.31 11.75 -14.59
N GLY A 225 -20.01 11.61 -13.46
CA GLY A 225 -21.10 10.64 -13.30
C GLY A 225 -20.65 9.18 -13.38
N LEU A 226 -19.43 8.88 -12.92
CA LEU A 226 -18.86 7.52 -12.97
C LEU A 226 -19.18 6.68 -11.73
N VAL A 227 -19.48 7.34 -10.61
CA VAL A 227 -19.74 6.68 -9.33
C VAL A 227 -21.14 6.04 -9.38
N PRO A 228 -21.28 4.75 -9.03
CA PRO A 228 -22.58 4.10 -8.90
C PRO A 228 -23.51 4.84 -7.94
N GLU A 229 -24.81 4.76 -8.20
CA GLU A 229 -25.86 5.29 -7.32
C GLU A 229 -26.41 4.19 -6.40
N ASP A 230 -26.78 4.57 -5.19
CA ASP A 230 -27.48 3.73 -4.23
C ASP A 230 -28.98 3.59 -4.60
N PRO A 231 -29.78 2.77 -3.87
CA PRO A 231 -31.20 2.61 -4.17
C PRO A 231 -32.05 3.89 -4.01
N ALA A 232 -31.55 4.92 -3.33
CA ALA A 232 -32.20 6.22 -3.21
C ALA A 232 -31.87 7.17 -4.38
N GLY A 233 -30.91 6.79 -5.24
CA GLY A 233 -30.42 7.60 -6.36
C GLY A 233 -29.33 8.59 -5.94
N ASP A 234 -28.77 8.44 -4.74
CA ASP A 234 -27.61 9.23 -4.28
C ASP A 234 -26.31 8.48 -4.60
N PRO A 235 -25.16 9.15 -4.77
CA PRO A 235 -23.88 8.46 -4.97
C PRO A 235 -23.58 7.47 -3.84
N ASP A 236 -23.22 6.24 -4.21
CA ASP A 236 -22.97 5.16 -3.24
C ASP A 236 -21.71 5.47 -2.41
N MET A 237 -21.91 5.66 -1.11
CA MET A 237 -20.85 6.01 -0.17
C MET A 237 -19.85 4.88 0.06
N ASP A 238 -20.26 3.62 -0.07
CA ASP A 238 -19.36 2.47 0.06
C ASP A 238 -18.43 2.41 -1.16
N GLU A 239 -18.97 2.64 -2.36
CA GLU A 239 -18.17 2.69 -3.60
C GLU A 239 -17.23 3.91 -3.66
N ILE A 240 -17.64 5.04 -3.08
CA ILE A 240 -16.78 6.20 -2.85
C ILE A 240 -15.60 5.84 -1.93
N ASN A 241 -15.89 5.17 -0.81
CA ASN A 241 -14.87 4.79 0.16
C ASN A 241 -13.89 3.76 -0.41
N ARG A 242 -14.37 2.75 -1.15
CA ARG A 242 -13.54 1.78 -1.86
C ARG A 242 -12.54 2.46 -2.80
N TYR A 243 -13.03 3.38 -3.63
CA TYR A 243 -12.17 4.15 -4.54
C TYR A 243 -11.12 4.97 -3.75
N TRP A 244 -11.56 5.68 -2.71
CA TRP A 244 -10.67 6.55 -1.93
C TRP A 244 -9.53 5.76 -1.26
N GLN A 245 -9.84 4.59 -0.71
CA GLN A 245 -8.83 3.71 -0.10
C GLN A 245 -7.80 3.23 -1.14
N VAL A 246 -8.26 2.74 -2.30
CA VAL A 246 -7.35 2.27 -3.36
C VAL A 246 -6.52 3.42 -3.93
N GLU A 247 -7.13 4.55 -4.24
CA GLU A 247 -6.42 5.74 -4.73
C GLU A 247 -5.32 6.16 -3.75
N ARG A 248 -5.65 6.21 -2.46
CA ARG A 248 -4.71 6.57 -1.39
C ARG A 248 -3.57 5.56 -1.29
N ASP A 249 -3.85 4.26 -1.27
CA ASP A 249 -2.83 3.22 -1.22
C ASP A 249 -1.87 3.30 -2.42
N LEU A 250 -2.40 3.45 -3.64
CA LEU A 250 -1.58 3.60 -4.85
C LEU A 250 -0.74 4.89 -4.81
N CYS A 251 -1.30 5.99 -4.29
CA CYS A 251 -0.54 7.23 -4.09
C CYS A 251 0.60 7.04 -3.08
N THR A 252 0.35 6.35 -1.96
CA THR A 252 1.37 6.02 -0.96
C THR A 252 2.49 5.17 -1.56
N LEU A 253 2.15 4.10 -2.29
CA LEU A 253 3.12 3.24 -2.96
C LEU A 253 3.92 3.99 -4.03
N ALA A 254 3.29 4.92 -4.75
CA ALA A 254 3.98 5.80 -5.69
C ALA A 254 4.95 6.75 -4.98
N ALA A 255 4.54 7.37 -3.87
CA ALA A 255 5.38 8.26 -3.08
C ALA A 255 6.61 7.51 -2.54
N TYR A 256 6.44 6.28 -2.07
CA TYR A 256 7.56 5.43 -1.64
C TYR A 256 8.43 4.91 -2.78
N GLY A 257 8.00 5.09 -4.03
CA GLY A 257 8.76 4.75 -5.23
C GLY A 257 8.62 3.30 -5.68
N LEU A 258 7.54 2.63 -5.29
CA LEU A 258 7.15 1.32 -5.83
C LEU A 258 6.36 1.44 -7.13
N LEU A 259 5.59 2.52 -7.28
CA LEU A 259 4.85 2.83 -8.50
C LEU A 259 5.34 4.13 -9.12
N HIS A 260 5.21 4.23 -10.45
CA HIS A 260 5.29 5.50 -11.14
C HIS A 260 3.90 6.12 -11.25
N ARG A 261 3.80 7.41 -10.92
CA ARG A 261 2.57 8.20 -10.98
C ARG A 261 2.72 9.31 -12.02
N GLU A 262 1.76 9.40 -12.92
CA GLU A 262 1.67 10.45 -13.94
C GLU A 262 0.26 11.04 -13.91
N THR A 263 0.14 12.33 -13.59
CA THR A 263 -1.14 13.05 -13.69
C THR A 263 -1.33 13.52 -15.12
N SER A 264 -2.55 13.36 -15.66
CA SER A 264 -2.90 13.85 -16.98
C SER A 264 -2.74 15.38 -17.09
N PRO A 265 -2.49 15.93 -18.30
CA PRO A 265 -2.30 17.38 -18.47
C PRO A 265 -3.48 18.25 -18.04
N ASP A 266 -4.69 17.70 -18.07
CA ASP A 266 -5.93 18.37 -17.62
C ASP A 266 -6.22 18.15 -16.12
N GLY A 267 -5.36 17.41 -15.42
CA GLY A 267 -5.48 17.11 -13.99
C GLY A 267 -6.66 16.20 -13.64
N GLN A 268 -7.30 15.58 -14.64
CA GLN A 268 -8.52 14.80 -14.43
C GLN A 268 -8.26 13.33 -14.12
N ASP A 269 -7.13 12.80 -14.55
CA ASP A 269 -6.80 11.39 -14.41
C ASP A 269 -5.38 11.22 -13.86
N ILE A 270 -5.16 10.12 -13.15
CA ILE A 270 -3.84 9.69 -12.69
C ILE A 270 -3.58 8.31 -13.26
N ARG A 271 -2.42 8.17 -13.89
CA ARG A 271 -1.92 6.88 -14.36
C ARG A 271 -0.88 6.35 -13.38
N PHE A 272 -1.09 5.11 -12.94
CA PHE A 272 -0.15 4.34 -12.14
C PHE A 272 0.48 3.25 -13.01
N ARG A 273 1.82 3.15 -12.94
CA ARG A 273 2.58 2.09 -13.61
C ARG A 273 3.47 1.37 -12.60
N GLY A 274 3.35 0.05 -12.55
CA GLY A 274 4.14 -0.83 -11.70
C GLY A 274 5.16 -1.63 -12.52
N THR A 275 5.80 -2.58 -11.84
CA THR A 275 6.65 -3.61 -12.46
C THR A 275 6.27 -4.97 -11.90
N ALA A 276 6.50 -6.04 -12.66
CA ALA A 276 6.16 -7.39 -12.22
C ALA A 276 6.89 -7.75 -10.92
N GLU A 277 8.14 -7.30 -10.78
CA GLU A 277 8.96 -7.48 -9.59
C GLU A 277 8.29 -6.89 -8.34
N VAL A 278 7.75 -5.67 -8.43
CA VAL A 278 7.05 -5.04 -7.29
C VAL A 278 5.79 -5.82 -6.93
N LEU A 279 5.01 -6.26 -7.92
CA LEU A 279 3.76 -6.98 -7.67
C LEU A 279 4.01 -8.33 -6.99
N ILE A 280 4.98 -9.11 -7.47
CA ILE A 280 5.30 -10.42 -6.88
C ILE A 280 5.65 -10.26 -5.40
N GLU A 281 6.52 -9.31 -5.08
CA GLU A 281 6.95 -9.09 -3.69
C GLU A 281 5.83 -8.47 -2.83
N ALA A 282 4.96 -7.62 -3.41
CA ALA A 282 3.81 -7.08 -2.70
C ALA A 282 2.77 -8.17 -2.34
N TYR A 283 2.51 -9.12 -3.24
CA TYR A 283 1.66 -10.26 -2.94
C TYR A 283 2.30 -11.20 -1.92
N GLY A 284 3.61 -11.47 -2.03
CA GLY A 284 4.32 -12.21 -1.00
C GLY A 284 4.22 -11.55 0.38
N ALA A 285 4.32 -10.21 0.45
CA ALA A 285 4.09 -9.45 1.67
C ALA A 285 2.66 -9.60 2.21
N LEU A 286 1.64 -9.56 1.33
CA LEU A 286 0.25 -9.77 1.74
C LEU A 286 0.05 -11.17 2.35
N GLU A 287 0.54 -12.22 1.69
CA GLU A 287 0.45 -13.60 2.19
C GLU A 287 1.12 -13.71 3.57
N MET A 288 2.32 -13.16 3.72
CA MET A 288 3.02 -13.12 5.01
C MET A 288 2.24 -12.35 6.09
N PHE A 289 1.58 -11.25 5.72
CA PHE A 289 0.78 -10.46 6.65
C PHE A 289 -0.46 -11.23 7.13
N GLU A 290 -1.14 -11.92 6.22
CA GLU A 290 -2.32 -12.75 6.53
C GLU A 290 -1.98 -13.96 7.40
N GLU A 291 -0.79 -14.55 7.26
CA GLU A 291 -0.32 -15.66 8.12
C GLU A 291 0.05 -15.22 9.55
N LEU A 292 0.33 -13.92 9.77
CA LEU A 292 0.74 -13.38 11.06
C LEU A 292 -0.45 -12.89 11.93
N GLY A 293 -1.65 -12.79 11.37
CA GLY A 293 -2.89 -12.35 12.03
C GLY A 293 -3.71 -13.50 12.62
#